data_AF-A0A7H9APN3-F1
#
_entry.id   AF-A0A7H9APN3-F1
#
_cell.length_a   1.000
_cell.length_b   1.000
_cell.length_c   1.000
_cell.angle_alpha   90.00
_cell.angle_beta   90.00
_cell.angle_gamma   90.00
#
_symmetry.space_group_name_H-M   'P 1'
#
loop_
_entity.id
_entity.type
_entity.pdbx_description
1 polymer ?
#
loop_
_entity_poly.entity_id
_entity_poly.type
_entity_poly.pdbx_seq_one_letter_code
_entity_poly.pdbx_strand_id
1 'polypeptide(L)' 'MTTHIAHFCAKHKIIQIEQNSIFTWKQESGEIDVELLKDKILRENTVHFFRLVAGKNYPVSSDDIVIKILKAEPFDG' A
#
# COMPACT_ATOMS: atom_id res chain seq x y z
N MET A 1 9.77 -5.27 -18.76
CA MET A 1 9.07 -4.43 -17.77
C MET A 1 7.62 -4.88 -17.76
N THR A 2 7.19 -5.53 -16.69
CA THR A 2 5.88 -6.18 -16.59
C THR A 2 5.02 -5.39 -15.61
N THR A 3 3.77 -5.15 -15.98
CA THR A 3 2.79 -4.54 -15.07
C THR A 3 2.35 -5.59 -14.07
N HIS A 4 2.22 -5.21 -12.82
CA HIS A 4 1.76 -6.07 -11.75
C HIS A 4 0.60 -5.41 -11.03
N ILE A 5 -0.22 -6.24 -10.40
CA ILE A 5 -1.37 -5.83 -9.60
C ILE A 5 -1.27 -6.49 -8.22
N ALA A 6 -1.57 -5.72 -7.18
CA ALA A 6 -1.65 -6.23 -5.82
C ALA A 6 -2.93 -5.76 -5.15
N HIS A 7 -3.61 -6.70 -4.51
CA HIS A 7 -4.67 -6.43 -3.56
C HIS A 7 -4.07 -6.34 -2.16
N PHE A 8 -4.33 -5.26 -1.44
CA PHE A 8 -3.83 -5.05 -0.09
C PHE A 8 -4.89 -4.46 0.84
N CYS A 9 -4.70 -4.72 2.13
CA CYS A 9 -5.36 -4.02 3.22
C CYS A 9 -4.33 -3.25 4.03
N ALA A 10 -4.62 -2.01 4.39
CA ALA A 10 -3.79 -1.23 5.31
C ALA A 10 -4.60 -0.70 6.49
N LYS A 11 -3.98 -0.72 7.67
CA LYS A 11 -4.58 -0.25 8.93
C LYS A 11 -3.63 0.71 9.62
N HIS A 12 -4.17 1.83 10.10
CA HIS A 12 -3.48 2.67 11.05
C HIS A 12 -3.74 2.15 12.47
N LYS A 13 -2.76 2.22 13.37
CA LYS A 13 -2.92 1.77 14.76
C LYS A 13 -4.05 2.49 15.51
N ILE A 14 -4.21 3.78 15.23
CA ILE A 14 -5.14 4.67 15.97
C ILE A 14 -6.38 5.06 15.14
N ILE A 15 -6.25 5.24 13.82
CA ILE A 15 -7.38 5.63 12.97
C ILE A 15 -8.16 4.35 12.68
N GLN A 16 -9.39 4.27 13.18
CA GLN A 16 -10.26 3.08 13.10
C GLN A 16 -10.88 2.89 11.70
N ILE A 17 -10.08 3.04 10.66
CA ILE A 17 -10.47 2.88 9.26
C ILE A 17 -9.46 1.94 8.59
N GLU A 18 -9.97 1.02 7.78
CA GLU A 18 -9.15 0.12 6.96
C GLU A 18 -9.18 0.61 5.52
N GLN A 19 -8.00 0.73 4.90
CA GLN A 19 -7.88 0.91 3.47
C GLN A 19 -7.84 -0.45 2.80
N ASN A 20 -8.89 -0.83 2.08
CA ASN A 20 -8.91 -2.01 1.22
C ASN A 20 -8.83 -1.55 -0.23
N SER A 21 -7.73 -1.87 -0.91
CA SER A 21 -7.43 -1.26 -2.21
C SER A 21 -6.54 -2.10 -3.11
N ILE A 22 -6.45 -1.66 -4.37
CA ILE A 22 -5.61 -2.25 -5.40
C ILE A 22 -4.45 -1.29 -5.71
N PHE A 23 -3.26 -1.83 -5.82
CA PHE A 23 -2.07 -1.10 -6.24
C PHE A 23 -1.50 -1.73 -7.51
N THR A 24 -1.22 -0.91 -8.51
CA THR A 24 -0.56 -1.34 -9.74
C THR A 24 0.81 -0.69 -9.85
N TRP A 25 1.79 -1.47 -10.31
CA TRP A 25 3.14 -0.95 -10.55
C TRP A 25 3.79 -1.69 -11.71
N LYS A 26 4.93 -1.16 -12.14
CA LYS A 26 5.79 -1.81 -13.14
C LYS A 26 7.10 -2.20 -12.48
N GLN A 27 7.58 -3.40 -12.77
CA GLN A 27 8.91 -3.85 -12.37
C GLN A 27 9.61 -4.56 -13.54
N GLU A 28 10.93 -4.66 -13.45
CA GLU A 28 11.70 -5.56 -14.30
C GLU A 28 11.39 -7.02 -13.96
N SER A 29 11.73 -7.94 -14.86
CA SER A 29 11.46 -9.35 -14.65
C SER A 29 12.12 -9.85 -13.36
N GLY A 30 11.37 -10.56 -12.53
CA GLY A 30 11.85 -11.03 -11.23
C GLY A 30 10.69 -11.47 -10.34
N GLU A 31 11.01 -12.04 -9.19
CA GLU A 31 10.02 -12.39 -8.18
C GLU A 31 9.50 -11.12 -7.48
N ILE A 32 8.25 -11.17 -7.01
CA ILE A 32 7.66 -10.07 -6.26
C ILE A 32 8.19 -10.12 -4.83
N ASP A 33 9.07 -9.18 -4.48
CA ASP A 33 9.46 -8.94 -3.09
C ASP A 33 8.33 -8.21 -2.35
N VAL A 34 7.70 -8.92 -1.41
CA VAL A 34 6.54 -8.45 -0.65
C VAL A 34 6.90 -7.28 0.28
N GLU A 35 8.11 -7.25 0.86
CA GLU A 35 8.50 -6.17 1.75
C GLU A 35 8.78 -4.89 0.97
N LEU A 36 9.47 -5.00 -0.17
CA LEU A 36 9.66 -3.86 -1.08
C LEU A 36 8.32 -3.34 -1.64
N LEU A 37 7.38 -4.24 -1.94
CA LEU A 37 6.03 -3.86 -2.37
C LEU A 37 5.26 -3.13 -1.27
N LYS A 38 5.29 -3.61 -0.02
CA LYS A 38 4.66 -2.93 1.11
C LYS A 38 5.24 -1.53 1.31
N ASP A 39 6.56 -1.41 1.28
CA ASP A 39 7.25 -0.12 1.40
C ASP A 39 6.85 0.85 0.28
N LYS A 40 6.72 0.34 -0.94
CA LYS A 40 6.26 1.12 -2.08
C LYS A 40 4.81 1.60 -1.90
N ILE A 41 3.90 0.71 -1.53
CA ILE A 41 2.50 1.04 -1.25
C ILE A 41 2.40 2.05 -0.09
N LEU A 42 3.19 1.88 0.96
CA LEU A 42 3.23 2.78 2.11
C LEU A 42 3.59 4.20 1.69
N ARG A 43 4.69 4.36 0.93
CA ARG A 43 5.19 5.66 0.48
C ARG A 43 4.29 6.32 -0.55
N GLU A 44 3.79 5.56 -1.53
CA GLU A 44 3.10 6.14 -2.69
C GLU A 44 1.59 6.25 -2.52
N ASN A 45 1.00 5.54 -1.55
CA ASN A 45 -0.44 5.41 -1.46
C ASN A 45 -0.97 5.56 -0.02
N THR A 46 -0.59 4.66 0.89
CA THR A 46 -1.29 4.51 2.17
C THR A 46 -1.09 5.68 3.13
N VAL A 47 0.12 6.24 3.22
CA VAL A 47 0.35 7.45 4.04
C VAL A 47 -0.52 8.60 3.56
N HIS A 48 -0.68 8.77 2.24
CA HIS A 48 -1.52 9.82 1.67
C HIS A 48 -3.01 9.59 1.98
N PHE A 49 -3.48 8.35 1.87
CA PHE A 49 -4.86 7.99 2.23
C PHE A 49 -5.18 8.36 3.69
N PHE A 50 -4.35 7.93 4.64
CA PHE A 50 -4.62 8.22 6.05
C PHE A 50 -4.47 9.71 6.39
N ARG A 51 -3.57 10.45 5.73
CA ARG A 51 -3.49 11.92 5.87
C ARG A 51 -4.77 12.62 5.40
N LEU A 52 -5.38 12.15 4.33
CA LEU A 52 -6.65 12.69 3.84
C LEU A 52 -7.78 12.45 4.85
N VAL A 53 -7.83 11.25 5.42
CA VAL A 53 -8.88 10.83 6.35
C VAL A 53 -8.73 11.47 7.74
N ALA A 54 -7.51 11.58 8.26
CA ALA A 54 -7.24 12.11 9.59
C ALA A 54 -7.35 13.65 9.69
N GLY A 55 -7.29 14.34 8.54
CA GLY A 55 -7.30 15.80 8.48
C GLY A 55 -5.98 16.43 8.96
N LYS A 56 -5.99 17.75 9.18
CA LYS A 56 -4.78 18.54 9.48
C LYS A 56 -4.27 18.41 10.93
N ASN A 57 -5.09 17.91 11.84
CA ASN A 57 -4.82 17.96 13.28
C ASN A 57 -4.18 16.68 13.83
N TYR A 58 -4.00 15.66 13.00
CA TYR A 58 -3.47 14.37 13.42
C TYR A 58 -2.26 13.98 12.54
N PRO A 59 -1.03 13.98 13.10
CA PRO A 59 0.14 13.59 12.34
C PRO A 59 0.09 12.09 12.05
N VAL A 60 0.15 11.73 10.77
CA VAL A 60 0.20 10.34 10.30
C VAL A 60 1.66 9.97 10.05
N SER A 61 2.17 9.02 10.84
CA SER A 61 3.47 8.38 10.64
C SER A 61 3.32 7.09 9.84
N SER A 62 4.31 6.78 9.01
CA SER A 62 4.42 5.49 8.30
C SER A 62 4.53 4.32 9.29
N ASP A 63 5.17 4.53 10.43
CA ASP A 63 5.45 3.48 11.43
C ASP A 63 4.18 3.02 12.17
N ASP A 64 3.10 3.80 12.05
CA ASP A 64 1.80 3.51 12.64
C ASP A 64 0.84 2.83 11.67
N ILE A 65 1.32 2.51 10.47
CA ILE A 65 0.55 1.87 9.41
C ILE A 65 1.09 0.46 9.19
N VAL A 66 0.18 -0.52 9.18
CA VAL A 66 0.48 -1.91 8.85
C VAL A 66 -0.19 -2.27 7.54
N ILE A 67 0.59 -2.79 6.59
CA ILE A 67 0.10 -3.23 5.28
C ILE A 67 0.15 -4.75 5.20
N LYS A 68 -0.96 -5.34 4.73
CA LYS A 68 -1.08 -6.75 4.41
C LYS A 68 -1.36 -6.91 2.92
N ILE A 69 -0.45 -7.55 2.20
CA ILE A 69 -0.70 -7.98 0.82
C ILE A 69 -1.55 -9.25 0.86
N LEU A 70 -2.68 -9.23 0.16
CA LEU A 70 -3.60 -10.36 0.07
C LEU A 70 -3.33 -11.19 -1.18
N LYS A 71 -3.04 -10.52 -2.30
CA LYS A 71 -2.66 -11.15 -3.56
C LYS A 71 -1.73 -10.20 -4.32
N ALA A 72 -0.75 -10.75 -5.03
CA ALA A 72 0.10 -10.00 -5.95
C ALA A 72 0.47 -10.89 -7.15
N GLU A 73 0.30 -10.38 -8.37
CA GLU A 73 0.54 -11.14 -9.60
C GLU A 73 0.88 -10.22 -10.78
N PRO A 74 1.53 -10.75 -11.84
CA PRO A 74 1.61 -10.07 -13.13
C PRO A 74 0.22 -9.74 -13.68
N PHE A 75 0.09 -8.61 -14.36
CA PHE A 75 -1.15 -8.11 -14.91
C PHE A 75 -0.97 -7.71 -16.37
N ASP A 76 -1.69 -8.38 -17.27
CA ASP A 76 -1.60 -8.19 -18.72
C ASP A 76 -2.78 -7.42 -19.34
N GLY A 77 -3.76 -7.01 -18.53
CA GLY A 77 -4.97 -6.30 -19.00
C GLY A 77 -6.22 -7.16 -18.94
#